data_AF-A0A0N4XWL1-F1
#
_entry.id   AF-A0A0N4XWL1-F1
#
_cell.length_a   1.000
_cell.length_b   1.000
_cell.length_c   1.000
_cell.angle_alpha   90.00
_cell.angle_beta   90.00
_cell.angle_gamma   90.00
#
_symmetry.space_group_name_H-M   'P 1'
#
loop_
_entity.id
_entity.type
_entity.pdbx_description
1 polymer ?
#
loop_
_entity_poly.entity_id
_entity_poly.type
_entity_poly.pdbx_seq_one_letter_code
_entity_poly.pdbx_strand_id
1 'polypeptide(L)' 'MVHSFGEGVVSMSTVHDWFKKFKAGHYEVEDKERSGRPSVLNNDELREQVEDAEEPLHDKLGYNHVPQMRK' A
#
# COMPACT_ATOMS: atom_id res chain seq x y z
N MET A 1 -15.82 -16.57 25.37
CA MET A 1 -15.93 -15.10 25.33
C MET A 1 -16.23 -14.69 23.89
N VAL A 2 -17.50 -14.76 23.46
CA VAL A 2 -17.95 -14.50 22.07
C VAL A 2 -19.38 -13.93 22.03
N HIS A 3 -19.81 -13.13 23.00
CA HIS A 3 -21.24 -12.82 23.18
C HIS A 3 -21.66 -11.37 22.91
N SER A 4 -20.76 -10.50 22.44
CA SER A 4 -21.06 -9.07 22.26
C SER A 4 -21.07 -8.58 20.81
N PHE A 5 -20.37 -9.24 19.87
CA PHE A 5 -20.13 -8.67 18.53
C PHE A 5 -20.51 -9.59 17.36
N GLY A 6 -21.24 -10.68 17.59
CA GLY A 6 -21.75 -11.55 16.52
C GLY A 6 -20.65 -12.21 15.66
N GLU A 7 -21.00 -12.56 14.43
CA GLU A 7 -20.06 -13.08 13.42
C GLU A 7 -19.26 -11.91 12.80
N GLY A 8 -17.95 -12.08 12.62
CA GLY A 8 -17.04 -11.00 12.18
C GLY A 8 -16.11 -10.44 13.25
N VAL A 9 -16.07 -11.04 14.44
CA VAL A 9 -15.06 -10.74 15.46
C VAL A 9 -13.67 -11.23 15.09
N VAL A 10 -12.66 -10.54 15.63
CA VAL A 10 -11.26 -10.95 15.54
C VAL A 10 -11.08 -12.39 16.05
N SER A 11 -10.23 -13.16 15.37
CA SER A 11 -9.92 -14.53 15.80
C SER A 11 -9.19 -14.55 17.14
N MET A 12 -9.25 -15.68 17.84
CA MET A 12 -8.50 -15.87 19.10
C MET A 12 -6.99 -15.71 18.93
N SER A 13 -6.44 -16.05 17.76
CA SER A 13 -5.02 -15.83 17.47
C SER A 13 -4.66 -14.34 17.50
N THR A 14 -5.49 -13.50 16.88
CA THR A 14 -5.32 -12.04 16.89
C THR A 14 -5.38 -11.49 18.32
N VAL A 15 -6.32 -11.97 19.14
CA VAL A 15 -6.42 -11.58 20.56
C VAL A 15 -5.15 -11.94 21.33
N HIS A 16 -4.61 -13.14 21.13
CA HIS A 16 -3.36 -13.55 21.77
C HIS A 16 -2.18 -12.66 21.37
N ASP A 17 -2.08 -12.30 20.08
CA ASP A 17 -0.99 -11.46 19.61
C ASP A 17 -1.10 -10.01 20.12
N TRP A 18 -2.31 -9.46 20.20
CA TRP A 18 -2.55 -8.18 20.85
C TRP A 18 -2.19 -8.21 22.34
N PHE A 19 -2.53 -9.28 23.06
CA PHE A 19 -2.17 -9.42 24.47
C PHE A 19 -0.64 -9.43 24.69
N LYS A 20 0.12 -10.11 23.81
CA LYS A 20 1.60 -10.07 23.85
C LYS A 20 2.13 -8.66 23.61
N LYS A 21 1.58 -7.93 22.63
CA LYS A 21 1.95 -6.54 22.33
C LYS A 21 1.70 -5.63 23.53
N PHE A 22 0.54 -5.73 24.17
CA PHE A 22 0.22 -4.95 25.36
C PHE A 22 1.14 -5.28 26.54
N LYS A 23 1.51 -6.55 26.73
CA LYS A 23 2.51 -6.94 27.74
C LYS A 23 3.90 -6.36 27.48
N ALA A 24 4.26 -6.14 26.22
CA ALA A 24 5.51 -5.50 25.81
C ALA A 24 5.45 -3.96 25.86
N GLY A 25 4.34 -3.37 26.31
CA GLY A 25 4.17 -1.91 26.40
C GLY A 25 3.76 -1.24 25.08
N HIS A 26 3.39 -2.02 24.06
CA HIS A 26 2.89 -1.47 22.79
C HIS A 26 1.38 -1.27 22.85
N TYR A 27 0.95 -0.04 23.12
CA TYR A 27 -0.47 0.36 23.24
C TYR A 27 -0.99 1.13 22.02
N GLU A 28 -0.18 1.27 20.98
CA GLU A 28 -0.59 1.86 19.70
C GLU A 28 -1.74 1.05 19.09
N VAL A 29 -2.86 1.73 18.83
CA VAL A 29 -4.04 1.13 18.21
C VAL A 29 -3.93 1.13 16.68
N GLU A 30 -3.24 2.12 16.12
CA GLU A 30 -3.05 2.28 14.68
C GLU A 30 -2.13 1.20 14.10
N ASP A 31 -2.42 0.79 12.87
CA ASP A 31 -1.52 -0.09 12.11
C ASP A 31 -0.21 0.65 11.82
N LYS A 32 0.91 -0.05 12.02
CA LYS A 32 2.22 0.44 11.56
C LYS A 32 2.22 0.49 10.03
N GLU A 33 3.06 1.37 9.50
CA GLU A 33 3.30 1.44 8.06
C GLU A 33 3.61 0.04 7.52
N ARG A 34 2.82 -0.40 6.54
CA ARG A 34 3.02 -1.69 5.91
C ARG A 34 4.23 -1.57 5.00
N SER A 35 5.17 -2.51 5.10
CA SER A 35 6.38 -2.53 4.27
C SER A 35 6.13 -2.66 2.76
N GLY A 36 4.87 -2.76 2.34
CA GLY A 36 4.46 -2.89 0.95
C GLY A 36 5.13 -4.07 0.24
N ARG A 37 4.93 -4.14 -1.07
CA ARG A 37 5.83 -4.88 -1.94
C ARG A 37 6.91 -3.89 -2.40
N PRO A 38 8.21 -4.19 -2.23
CA PRO A 38 9.25 -3.36 -2.82
C PRO A 38 9.01 -3.22 -4.33
N SER A 39 9.09 -2.00 -4.85
CA SER A 39 9.12 -1.79 -6.30
C SER A 39 10.40 -2.41 -6.85
N VAL A 40 10.29 -3.18 -7.92
CA VAL A 40 11.45 -3.68 -8.68
C VAL A 40 11.99 -2.59 -9.62
N LEU A 41 11.15 -1.61 -9.96
CA LEU A 41 11.50 -0.54 -10.88
C LEU A 41 12.22 0.59 -10.14
N ASN A 42 13.36 0.99 -10.70
CA ASN A 42 14.07 2.20 -10.30
C ASN A 42 13.39 3.41 -10.95
N ASN A 43 12.80 4.28 -10.13
CA ASN A 43 12.09 5.46 -10.63
C ASN A 43 13.04 6.49 -11.26
N ASP A 44 14.31 6.52 -10.86
CA ASP A 44 15.27 7.49 -11.39
C ASP A 44 15.67 7.10 -12.82
N GLU A 45 15.93 5.81 -13.06
CA GLU A 45 16.18 5.27 -14.40
C GLU A 45 14.96 5.46 -15.31
N LEU A 46 13.75 5.26 -14.79
CA LEU A 46 12.52 5.51 -15.55
C LEU A 46 12.35 6.99 -15.90
N ARG A 47 12.70 7.91 -14.98
CA ARG A 47 12.63 9.35 -15.23
C ARG A 47 13.60 9.77 -16.33
N GLU A 48 14.85 9.29 -16.26
CA GLU A 48 15.87 9.54 -17.27
C GLU A 48 15.41 9.09 -18.67
N GLN A 49 14.87 7.86 -18.78
CA GLN A 49 14.34 7.35 -20.05
C GLN A 49 13.15 8.15 -20.59
N VAL A 50 12.30 8.69 -19.72
CA VAL A 50 11.15 9.51 -20.13
C VAL A 50 11.58 10.92 -20.54
N GLU A 51 12.59 11.48 -19.89
CA GLU A 51 13.13 12.82 -20.20
C GLU A 51 13.99 12.82 -21.46
N ASP A 52 14.82 11.78 -21.67
CA ASP A 52 15.60 11.57 -22.89
C ASP A 52 14.72 11.21 -24.10
N ALA A 53 13.53 10.65 -23.84
CA ALA A 53 12.50 10.52 -24.86
C ALA A 53 11.87 11.89 -25.15
N GLU A 54 12.55 12.73 -25.95
CA GLU A 54 12.02 13.99 -26.50
C GLU A 54 10.75 13.83 -27.37
N GLU A 55 10.25 12.62 -27.57
CA GLU A 55 9.15 12.36 -28.50
C GLU A 55 7.78 12.48 -27.82
N PRO A 56 6.84 13.24 -28.42
CA PRO A 56 5.46 13.22 -27.99
C PRO A 56 4.90 11.82 -28.26
N LEU A 57 4.76 11.02 -27.20
CA LEU A 57 4.22 9.64 -27.18
C LEU A 57 2.84 9.50 -27.83
N HIS A 58 2.18 10.62 -28.10
CA HIS A 58 0.85 10.73 -28.68
C HIS A 58 0.77 10.14 -30.10
N ASP A 59 1.80 10.33 -30.93
CA ASP A 59 1.74 9.96 -32.34
C ASP A 59 2.26 8.53 -32.61
N LYS A 60 3.13 7.98 -31.76
CA LYS A 60 3.71 6.64 -31.95
C LYS A 60 2.95 5.50 -31.29
N LEU A 61 2.28 5.73 -30.17
CA LEU A 61 1.59 4.67 -29.41
C LEU A 61 0.06 4.81 -29.41
N GLY A 62 -0.49 5.84 -30.06
CA GLY A 62 -1.94 6.04 -30.17
C GLY A 62 -2.64 6.27 -28.81
N TYR A 63 -1.90 6.67 -27.78
CA TYR A 63 -2.46 6.96 -26.46
C TYR A 63 -3.17 8.31 -26.46
N ASN A 64 -4.44 8.30 -26.87
CA ASN A 64 -5.36 9.46 -26.76
C ASN A 64 -5.95 9.64 -25.35
N HIS A 65 -5.41 8.97 -24.32
CA HIS A 65 -5.95 9.02 -22.97
C HIS A 65 -4.87 9.32 -21.96
N VAL A 66 -4.75 10.61 -21.61
CA VAL A 66 -4.07 11.03 -20.38
C VAL A 66 -5.01 10.64 -19.22
N PRO A 67 -4.64 9.69 -18.34
CA PRO A 67 -5.49 9.34 -17.21
C PRO A 67 -5.63 10.58 -16.34
N GLN A 68 -6.87 11.07 -16.19
CA GLN A 68 -7.12 12.17 -15.29
C GLN A 68 -6.86 11.68 -13.86
N MET A 69 -5.74 12.11 -13.30
CA MET A 69 -5.43 11.93 -11.88
C MET A 69 -6.57 12.59 -11.11
N ARG A 70 -7.40 11.78 -10.44
CA ARG A 70 -8.47 12.29 -9.57
C ARG A 70 -7.81 13.08 -8.44
N LYS A 71 -8.16 14.36 -8.34
CA LYS A 71 -7.78 15.24 -7.21
C LYS A 71 -8.51 14.82 -5.93
#